data_AF-A0A2M8C6P3-F1
#
_entry.id   AF-A0A2M8C6P3-F1
#
_cell.length_a   1.000
_cell.length_b   1.000
_cell.length_c   1.000
_cell.angle_alpha   90.00
_cell.angle_beta   90.00
_cell.angle_gamma   90.00
#
_symmetry.space_group_name_H-M   'P 1'
#
loop_
_entity.id
_entity.type
_entity.pdbx_description
1 polymer ?
#
loop_
_entity_poly.entity_id
_entity_poly.type
_entity_poly.pdbx_seq_one_letter_code
_entity_poly.pdbx_strand_id
1 'polypeptide(L)'
;MSKINNASELVAKIKQFEGQKKIDLSSGEDLSIAIMSLISLEEHFYFTAQKTGKHGYYNWLDKVREIRKEMLKKLVNEPEGEVWCISKHLLASSMRLIEVGTKELHNKKANEAEKIFNRAYELYNLFWGLNLKVVPLGEVKKIDQTALDKNDKNKFPIWRKLGSVIQKVLDCCRE
;
A
#
# COMPACT_ATOMS: atom_id res chain seq x y z
N MET A 1 -21.75 5.26 -6.14
CA MET A 1 -20.77 4.49 -6.93
C MET A 1 -21.02 2.99 -6.72
N SER A 2 -20.94 2.16 -7.76
CA SER A 2 -21.37 0.75 -7.72
C SER A 2 -20.47 -0.12 -6.84
N LYS A 3 -21.07 -0.86 -5.89
CA LYS A 3 -20.40 -1.93 -5.14
C LYS A 3 -19.84 -2.97 -6.12
N ILE A 4 -18.55 -3.27 -6.03
CA ILE A 4 -17.93 -4.31 -6.85
C ILE A 4 -18.31 -5.68 -6.27
N ASN A 5 -19.04 -6.46 -7.05
CA ASN A 5 -19.65 -7.71 -6.59
C ASN A 5 -18.97 -8.96 -7.18
N ASN A 6 -18.23 -8.82 -8.29
CA ASN A 6 -17.61 -9.94 -9.02
C ASN A 6 -16.19 -9.65 -9.54
N ALA A 7 -15.46 -10.70 -9.93
CA ALA A 7 -14.08 -10.61 -10.39
C ALA A 7 -13.92 -9.86 -11.73
N SER A 8 -14.93 -9.92 -12.61
CA SER A 8 -14.92 -9.23 -13.90
C SER A 8 -14.94 -7.71 -13.75
N GLU A 9 -15.67 -7.18 -12.78
CA GLU A 9 -15.69 -5.75 -12.47
C GLU A 9 -14.33 -5.25 -11.96
N LEU A 10 -13.63 -6.07 -11.17
CA LEU A 10 -12.28 -5.75 -10.69
C LEU A 10 -11.26 -5.76 -11.85
N VAL A 11 -11.33 -6.74 -12.74
CA VAL A 11 -10.49 -6.77 -13.96
C VAL A 11 -10.75 -5.54 -14.83
N ALA A 12 -12.00 -5.11 -14.96
CA ALA A 12 -12.33 -3.88 -15.70
C ALA A 12 -11.71 -2.63 -15.03
N LYS A 13 -11.71 -2.56 -13.69
CA LYS A 13 -11.06 -1.49 -12.93
C LYS A 13 -9.54 -1.47 -13.09
N ILE A 14 -8.92 -2.65 -13.12
CA ILE A 14 -7.49 -2.78 -13.41
C ILE A 14 -7.20 -2.27 -14.81
N LYS A 15 -7.88 -2.77 -15.85
CA LYS A 15 -7.67 -2.30 -17.23
C LYS A 15 -7.91 -0.79 -17.38
N GLN A 16 -8.89 -0.25 -16.67
CA GLN A 16 -9.15 1.18 -16.63
C GLN A 16 -7.97 1.94 -16.01
N PHE A 17 -7.44 1.47 -14.88
CA PHE A 17 -6.26 2.04 -14.25
C PHE A 17 -5.06 2.01 -15.18
N GLU A 18 -4.79 0.86 -15.81
CA GLU A 18 -3.66 0.68 -16.72
C GLU A 18 -3.74 1.63 -17.92
N GLY A 19 -4.92 1.75 -18.53
CA GLY A 19 -5.16 2.68 -19.63
C GLY A 19 -5.01 4.15 -19.21
N GLN A 20 -5.46 4.53 -18.01
CA GLN A 20 -5.35 5.90 -17.50
C GLN A 20 -3.91 6.29 -17.14
N LYS A 21 -3.17 5.36 -16.53
CA LYS A 21 -1.82 5.61 -16.02
C LYS A 21 -0.71 5.25 -17.00
N LYS A 22 -1.04 4.54 -18.08
CA LYS A 22 -0.07 3.97 -19.03
C LYS A 22 1.00 3.13 -18.33
N ILE A 23 0.59 2.42 -17.27
CA ILE A 23 1.42 1.50 -16.48
C ILE A 23 0.57 0.28 -16.21
N ASP A 24 1.06 -0.92 -16.52
CA ASP A 24 0.38 -2.14 -16.13
C ASP A 24 0.40 -2.31 -14.60
N LEU A 25 -0.45 -3.18 -14.06
CA LEU A 25 -0.52 -3.38 -12.61
C LEU A 25 0.78 -3.93 -12.00
N SER A 26 1.54 -4.75 -12.74
CA SER A 26 2.79 -5.37 -12.29
C SER A 26 3.88 -4.31 -12.11
N SER A 27 4.11 -3.49 -13.15
CA SER A 27 4.96 -2.30 -13.10
C SER A 27 4.51 -1.34 -12.00
N GLY A 28 3.20 -1.25 -11.76
CA GLY A 28 2.63 -0.48 -10.67
C GLY A 28 3.00 -1.00 -9.28
N GLU A 29 3.03 -2.33 -9.10
CA GLU A 29 3.52 -3.00 -7.90
C GLU A 29 4.99 -2.69 -7.64
N ASP A 30 5.88 -2.90 -8.61
CA ASP A 30 7.30 -2.60 -8.45
C ASP A 30 7.52 -1.13 -8.06
N LEU A 31 6.79 -0.22 -8.71
CA LEU A 31 6.86 1.20 -8.39
C LEU A 31 6.36 1.49 -6.97
N SER A 32 5.36 0.77 -6.48
CA SER A 32 4.85 0.93 -5.11
C SER A 32 5.89 0.52 -4.06
N ILE A 33 6.66 -0.55 -4.33
CA ILE A 33 7.78 -1.00 -3.48
C ILE A 33 8.95 0.00 -3.54
N ALA A 34 9.24 0.55 -4.72
CA ALA A 34 10.22 1.62 -4.85
C ALA A 34 9.80 2.86 -4.02
N ILE A 35 8.51 3.23 -4.03
CA ILE A 35 7.99 4.33 -3.20
C ILE A 35 8.13 4.04 -1.70
N MET A 36 7.85 2.82 -1.24
CA MET A 36 8.11 2.43 0.16
C MET A 36 9.58 2.68 0.54
N SER A 37 10.50 2.28 -0.34
CA SER A 37 11.94 2.46 -0.14
C SER A 37 12.35 3.94 -0.11
N LEU A 38 11.77 4.77 -0.99
CA LEU A 38 12.00 6.22 -0.99
C LEU A 38 11.51 6.88 0.32
N ILE A 39 10.35 6.47 0.84
CA ILE A 39 9.88 6.92 2.16
C ILE A 39 10.90 6.54 3.25
N SER A 40 11.40 5.31 3.22
CA SER A 40 12.40 4.85 4.19
C SER A 40 13.73 5.60 4.06
N LEU A 41 14.11 6.07 2.88
CA LEU A 41 15.29 6.91 2.67
C LEU A 41 15.11 8.31 3.26
N GLU A 42 13.94 8.94 3.09
CA GLU A 42 13.61 10.21 3.75
C GLU A 42 13.78 10.11 5.28
N GLU A 43 13.25 9.04 5.88
CA GLU A 43 13.40 8.75 7.32
C GLU A 43 14.86 8.57 7.73
N HIS A 44 15.64 7.80 6.96
CA HIS A 44 17.06 7.58 7.25
C HIS A 44 17.87 8.88 7.18
N PHE A 45 17.66 9.73 6.17
CA PHE A 45 18.35 11.01 6.08
C PHE A 45 17.97 11.94 7.23
N TYR A 46 16.70 11.99 7.61
CA TYR A 46 16.25 12.73 8.79
C TYR A 46 16.98 12.26 10.06
N PHE A 47 16.95 10.96 10.35
CA PHE A 47 17.61 10.43 11.55
C PHE A 47 19.13 10.61 11.51
N THR A 48 19.75 10.51 10.34
CA THR A 48 21.20 10.71 10.21
C THR A 48 21.59 12.16 10.46
N ALA A 49 20.82 13.12 9.94
CA ALA A 49 21.01 14.54 10.25
C ALA A 49 20.94 14.78 11.76
N GLN A 50 19.93 14.22 12.43
CA GLN A 50 19.72 14.36 13.87
C GLN A 50 20.81 13.71 14.71
N LYS A 51 21.24 12.49 14.35
CA LYS A 51 22.27 11.75 15.09
C LYS A 51 23.67 12.33 14.93
N THR A 52 23.96 12.92 13.77
CA THR A 52 25.33 13.39 13.43
C THR A 52 25.51 14.89 13.53
N GLY A 53 24.42 15.67 13.63
CA GLY A 53 24.44 17.13 13.53
C GLY A 53 24.76 17.66 12.13
N LYS A 54 24.93 16.78 11.12
CA LYS A 54 25.30 17.18 9.76
C LYS A 54 24.05 17.56 8.96
N HIS A 55 23.72 18.84 8.91
CA HIS A 55 22.51 19.33 8.24
C HIS A 55 22.49 19.09 6.71
N GLY A 56 23.62 18.78 6.09
CA GLY A 56 23.69 18.42 4.66
C GLY A 56 22.80 17.23 4.27
N TYR A 57 22.47 16.34 5.21
CA TYR A 57 21.52 15.24 4.96
C TYR A 57 20.09 15.73 4.67
N TYR A 58 19.71 16.95 5.04
CA TYR A 58 18.40 17.51 4.66
C TYR A 58 18.28 17.81 3.18
N ASN A 59 19.38 18.14 2.49
CA ASN A 59 19.36 18.33 1.04
C ASN A 59 19.10 16.99 0.32
N TRP A 60 19.66 15.89 0.85
CA TRP A 60 19.40 14.54 0.35
C TRP A 60 17.96 14.11 0.62
N LEU A 61 17.44 14.40 1.82
CA LEU A 61 16.04 14.17 2.15
C LEU A 61 15.11 14.88 1.15
N ASP A 62 15.34 16.18 0.91
CA ASP A 62 14.51 16.96 -0.01
C ASP A 62 14.58 16.42 -1.44
N LYS A 63 15.77 16.04 -1.90
CA LYS A 63 15.92 15.42 -3.23
C LYS A 63 15.17 14.10 -3.36
N VAL A 64 15.27 13.21 -2.37
CA VAL A 64 14.53 11.94 -2.35
C VAL A 64 13.02 12.20 -2.28
N ARG A 65 12.59 13.19 -1.50
CA ARG A 65 11.19 13.57 -1.38
C ARG A 65 10.58 13.98 -2.72
N GLU A 66 11.32 14.73 -3.53
CA GLU A 66 10.86 15.11 -4.88
C GLU A 66 10.74 13.89 -5.80
N ILE A 67 11.73 12.98 -5.80
CA ILE A 67 11.65 11.72 -6.55
C ILE A 67 10.43 10.90 -6.10
N ARG A 68 10.18 10.78 -4.78
CA ARG A 68 9.01 10.08 -4.26
C ARG A 68 7.71 10.72 -4.74
N LYS A 69 7.60 12.06 -4.72
CA LYS A 69 6.41 12.76 -5.21
C LYS A 69 6.19 12.47 -6.70
N GLU A 70 7.22 12.52 -7.52
CA GLU A 70 7.12 12.20 -8.95
C GLU A 70 6.65 10.76 -9.18
N MET A 71 7.23 9.79 -8.47
CA MET A 71 6.84 8.39 -8.59
C MET A 71 5.43 8.13 -8.08
N LEU A 72 5.03 8.73 -6.96
CA LEU A 72 3.68 8.55 -6.40
C LEU A 72 2.58 9.11 -7.33
N LYS A 73 2.84 10.18 -8.09
CA LYS A 73 1.90 10.70 -9.11
C LYS A 73 1.58 9.67 -10.21
N LYS A 74 2.49 8.74 -10.49
CA LYS A 74 2.26 7.69 -11.49
C LYS A 74 1.23 6.67 -11.01
N LEU A 75 1.09 6.45 -9.69
CA LEU A 75 0.13 5.51 -9.12
C LEU A 75 -1.16 6.18 -8.64
N VAL A 76 -1.06 7.36 -8.01
CA VAL A 76 -2.20 8.05 -7.41
C VAL A 76 -2.77 9.05 -8.42
N ASN A 77 -4.04 8.92 -8.80
CA ASN A 77 -4.75 9.92 -9.63
C ASN A 77 -5.36 11.03 -8.76
N GLU A 78 -5.58 12.20 -9.37
CA GLU A 78 -6.29 13.39 -8.86
C GLU A 78 -6.77 13.26 -7.41
N PRO A 79 -6.01 13.80 -6.43
CA PRO A 79 -6.35 13.63 -5.03
C PRO A 79 -7.61 14.46 -4.70
N GLU A 80 -8.77 13.86 -4.87
CA GLU A 80 -9.96 14.26 -4.13
C GLU A 80 -9.67 14.03 -2.64
N GLY A 81 -9.44 15.11 -1.88
CA GLY A 81 -9.16 15.05 -0.45
C GLY A 81 -7.84 14.38 -0.09
N GLU A 82 -7.86 13.50 0.92
CA GLU A 82 -6.67 12.92 1.57
C GLU A 82 -6.10 11.68 0.87
N VAL A 83 -6.57 11.29 -0.32
CA VAL A 83 -6.16 10.06 -1.04
C VAL A 83 -4.64 9.95 -1.18
N TRP A 84 -3.99 11.08 -1.50
CA TRP A 84 -2.54 11.17 -1.64
C TRP A 84 -1.81 10.82 -0.34
N CYS A 85 -2.22 11.47 0.75
CA CYS A 85 -1.64 11.26 2.08
C CYS A 85 -1.91 9.83 2.57
N ILE A 86 -3.16 9.36 2.46
CA ILE A 86 -3.57 8.01 2.85
C ILE A 86 -2.75 6.97 2.10
N SER A 87 -2.62 7.09 0.77
CA SER A 87 -1.84 6.15 -0.05
C SER A 87 -0.39 6.05 0.42
N LYS A 88 0.26 7.20 0.65
CA LYS A 88 1.63 7.25 1.19
C LYS A 88 1.72 6.58 2.57
N HIS A 89 0.77 6.85 3.47
CA HIS A 89 0.76 6.30 4.82
C HIS A 89 0.46 4.80 4.86
N LEU A 90 -0.37 4.29 3.96
CA LEU A 90 -0.62 2.86 3.79
C LEU A 90 0.64 2.12 3.34
N LEU A 91 1.34 2.65 2.32
CA LEU A 91 2.62 2.09 1.85
C LEU A 91 3.68 2.11 2.96
N ALA A 92 3.85 3.24 3.65
CA ALA A 92 4.82 3.37 4.74
C ALA A 92 4.52 2.38 5.88
N SER A 93 3.27 2.31 6.32
CA SER A 93 2.84 1.43 7.41
C SER A 93 2.98 -0.05 7.04
N SER A 94 2.65 -0.42 5.80
CA SER A 94 2.85 -1.77 5.28
C SER A 94 4.33 -2.17 5.35
N MET A 95 5.22 -1.33 4.81
CA MET A 95 6.66 -1.57 4.86
C MET A 95 7.20 -1.72 6.30
N ARG A 96 6.74 -0.86 7.22
CA ARG A 96 7.18 -0.94 8.63
C ARG A 96 6.71 -2.26 9.28
N LEU A 97 5.50 -2.73 9.00
CA LEU A 97 5.03 -4.01 9.51
C LEU A 97 5.79 -5.19 8.90
N ILE A 98 6.18 -5.15 7.62
CA ILE A 98 7.06 -6.16 7.02
C ILE A 98 8.37 -6.27 7.82
N GLU A 99 9.00 -5.14 8.14
CA GLU A 99 10.24 -5.13 8.93
C GLU A 99 10.03 -5.71 10.35
N VAL A 100 8.93 -5.37 11.03
CA VAL A 100 8.62 -5.93 12.35
C VAL A 100 8.36 -7.44 12.27
N GLY A 101 7.61 -7.90 11.27
CA GLY A 101 7.36 -9.33 11.04
C GLY A 101 8.67 -10.09 10.79
N THR A 102 9.58 -9.53 10.00
CA THR A 102 10.91 -10.11 9.75
C THR A 102 11.74 -10.23 11.04
N LYS A 103 11.64 -9.27 11.95
CA LYS A 103 12.28 -9.36 13.28
C LYS A 103 11.69 -10.48 14.13
N GLU A 104 10.37 -10.66 14.14
CA GLU A 104 9.74 -11.78 14.85
C GLU A 104 10.12 -13.14 14.25
N LEU A 105 10.29 -13.23 12.92
CA LEU A 105 10.85 -14.43 12.27
C LEU A 105 12.26 -14.73 12.76
N HIS A 106 13.14 -13.71 12.78
CA HIS A 106 14.51 -13.85 13.29
C HIS A 106 14.53 -14.33 14.75
N ASN A 107 13.57 -13.85 15.56
CA ASN A 107 13.37 -14.27 16.94
C ASN A 107 12.68 -15.63 17.11
N LYS A 108 12.54 -16.42 16.02
CA LYS A 108 11.91 -17.75 15.99
C LYS A 108 10.43 -17.76 16.41
N LYS A 109 9.72 -16.65 16.27
CA LYS A 109 8.29 -16.52 16.58
C LYS A 109 7.46 -16.47 15.30
N ALA A 110 7.42 -17.61 14.60
CA ALA A 110 6.77 -17.72 13.29
C ALA A 110 5.29 -17.30 13.31
N ASN A 111 4.53 -17.71 14.33
CA ASN A 111 3.10 -17.39 14.45
C ASN A 111 2.84 -15.88 14.60
N GLU A 112 3.65 -15.18 15.40
CA GLU A 112 3.57 -13.73 15.56
C GLU A 112 3.97 -13.00 14.29
N ALA A 113 5.04 -13.45 13.63
CA ALA A 113 5.46 -12.89 12.35
C ALA A 113 4.37 -13.01 11.28
N GLU A 114 3.73 -14.18 11.15
CA GLU A 114 2.64 -14.42 10.20
C GLU A 114 1.46 -13.46 10.45
N LYS A 115 1.06 -13.27 11.72
CA LYS A 115 0.01 -12.30 12.08
C LYS A 115 0.38 -10.89 11.62
N ILE A 116 1.64 -10.49 11.77
CA ILE A 116 2.12 -9.16 11.38
C ILE A 116 2.19 -9.01 9.86
N PHE A 117 2.70 -10.01 9.14
CA PHE A 117 2.72 -10.00 7.67
C PHE A 117 1.32 -9.92 7.08
N ASN A 118 0.35 -10.64 7.66
CA ASN A 118 -1.05 -10.54 7.24
C ASN A 118 -1.58 -9.10 7.37
N ARG A 119 -1.23 -8.37 8.45
CA ARG A 119 -1.59 -6.95 8.59
C ARG A 119 -0.86 -6.05 7.60
N ALA A 120 0.41 -6.31 7.32
CA ALA A 120 1.17 -5.59 6.31
C ALA A 120 0.52 -5.72 4.92
N TYR A 121 0.10 -6.94 4.57
CA TYR A 121 -0.58 -7.24 3.32
C TYR A 121 -1.99 -6.63 3.25
N GLU A 122 -2.74 -6.62 4.35
CA GLU A 122 -4.02 -5.90 4.44
C GLU A 122 -3.86 -4.41 4.10
N LEU A 123 -2.83 -3.73 4.64
CA LEU A 123 -2.54 -2.32 4.34
C LEU A 123 -2.11 -2.09 2.90
N TYR A 124 -1.33 -2.99 2.33
CA TYR A 124 -0.93 -2.93 0.92
C TYR A 124 -2.13 -3.11 -0.03
N ASN A 125 -3.02 -4.05 0.29
CA ASN A 125 -4.27 -4.21 -0.46
C ASN A 125 -5.22 -3.02 -0.30
N LEU A 126 -5.23 -2.35 0.86
CA LEU A 126 -5.95 -1.10 1.05
C LEU A 126 -5.44 0.00 0.11
N PHE A 127 -4.13 0.08 -0.11
CA PHE A 127 -3.52 1.02 -1.06
C PHE A 127 -4.03 0.77 -2.49
N TRP A 128 -3.99 -0.48 -2.97
CA TRP A 128 -4.52 -0.81 -4.29
C TRP A 128 -6.03 -0.65 -4.37
N GLY A 129 -6.74 -1.01 -3.30
CA GLY A 129 -8.18 -0.87 -3.20
C GLY A 129 -8.65 0.58 -3.37
N LEU A 130 -7.89 1.49 -2.78
CA LEU A 130 -8.11 2.92 -2.89
C LEU A 130 -7.80 3.44 -4.31
N ASN A 131 -6.63 3.11 -4.86
CA ASN A 131 -6.16 3.67 -6.13
C ASN A 131 -6.87 3.09 -7.37
N LEU A 132 -7.39 1.86 -7.28
CA LEU A 132 -8.28 1.26 -8.28
C LEU A 132 -9.73 1.75 -8.15
N LYS A 133 -10.03 2.64 -7.19
CA LYS A 133 -11.37 3.15 -6.86
C LYS A 133 -12.38 2.01 -6.59
N VAL A 134 -11.92 0.95 -5.94
CA VAL A 134 -12.74 -0.20 -5.57
C VAL A 134 -13.30 -0.10 -4.15
N VAL A 135 -12.75 0.82 -3.35
CA VAL A 135 -13.19 1.17 -1.99
C VAL A 135 -13.56 2.66 -1.97
N PRO A 136 -14.82 3.03 -1.68
CA PRO A 136 -15.20 4.43 -1.56
C PRO A 136 -14.67 5.04 -0.25
N LEU A 137 -13.99 6.20 -0.33
CA LEU A 137 -13.61 6.98 0.86
C LEU A 137 -14.76 7.83 1.41
N GLY A 138 -15.72 8.23 0.58
CA GLY A 138 -16.79 9.17 0.94
C GLY A 138 -17.91 8.59 1.81
N GLU A 139 -17.91 7.28 2.06
CA GLU A 139 -18.88 6.60 2.93
C GLU A 139 -18.16 5.83 4.03
N VAL A 140 -17.32 6.50 4.84
CA VAL A 140 -16.95 5.94 6.15
C VAL A 140 -18.20 5.98 7.03
N LYS A 141 -19.13 5.06 6.78
CA LYS A 141 -20.09 4.63 7.79
C LYS A 141 -19.26 4.19 8.99
N LYS A 142 -19.69 4.58 10.20
CA LYS A 142 -19.08 4.14 11.46
C LYS A 142 -18.62 2.69 11.32
N ILE A 143 -17.34 2.43 11.58
CA ILE A 143 -16.85 1.06 11.68
C ILE A 143 -17.66 0.45 12.83
N ASP A 144 -18.62 -0.41 12.48
CA ASP A 144 -19.45 -1.10 13.46
C ASP A 144 -18.49 -1.85 14.40
N GLN A 145 -18.68 -1.73 15.71
CA GLN A 145 -17.76 -2.31 16.69
C GLN A 145 -17.64 -3.84 16.55
N THR A 146 -18.63 -4.48 15.91
CA THR A 146 -18.66 -5.90 15.52
C THR A 146 -17.74 -6.24 14.33
N ALA A 147 -17.34 -5.26 13.50
CA ALA A 147 -16.38 -5.47 12.41
C ALA A 147 -14.93 -5.64 12.90
N LEU A 148 -14.67 -5.34 14.17
CA LEU A 148 -13.38 -5.54 14.84
C LEU A 148 -13.30 -6.86 15.61
N ASP A 149 -14.36 -7.68 15.56
CA ASP A 149 -14.46 -8.89 16.35
C ASP A 149 -13.50 -9.99 15.87
N LYS A 150 -12.75 -10.58 16.80
CA LYS A 150 -11.62 -11.49 16.51
C LYS A 150 -12.07 -12.87 15.99
N ASN A 151 -13.36 -13.17 16.06
CA ASN A 151 -13.94 -14.46 15.68
C ASN A 151 -14.80 -14.44 14.41
N ASP A 152 -14.86 -13.31 13.70
CA ASP A 152 -15.66 -13.24 12.48
C ASP A 152 -14.92 -13.90 11.30
N LYS A 153 -15.36 -15.12 10.91
CA LYS A 153 -14.87 -15.85 9.74
C LYS A 153 -15.18 -15.12 8.42
N ASN A 154 -16.05 -14.10 8.48
CA ASN A 154 -16.56 -13.31 7.37
C ASN A 154 -15.90 -11.93 7.21
N LYS A 155 -14.59 -11.80 7.50
CA LYS A 155 -13.85 -10.59 7.15
C LYS A 155 -13.98 -10.27 5.66
N PHE A 156 -14.83 -9.28 5.36
CA PHE A 156 -15.06 -8.56 4.11
C PHE A 156 -14.67 -9.34 2.84
N PRO A 157 -15.64 -10.04 2.20
CA PRO A 157 -15.44 -10.81 0.98
C PRO A 157 -14.71 -10.07 -0.15
N ILE A 158 -14.81 -8.74 -0.16
CA ILE A 158 -14.19 -7.85 -1.14
C ILE A 158 -12.66 -7.82 -0.98
N TRP A 159 -12.10 -7.83 0.23
CA TRP A 159 -10.64 -7.80 0.43
C TRP A 159 -9.97 -9.11 0.03
N ARG A 160 -10.59 -10.25 0.36
CA ARG A 160 -10.12 -11.57 -0.09
C ARG A 160 -10.19 -11.71 -1.61
N LYS A 161 -11.26 -11.21 -2.23
CA LYS A 161 -11.40 -11.17 -3.70
C LYS A 161 -10.39 -10.21 -4.34
N LEU A 162 -10.14 -9.04 -3.74
CA LEU A 162 -9.14 -8.09 -4.20
C LEU A 162 -7.74 -8.72 -4.19
N GLY A 163 -7.31 -9.28 -3.05
CA GLY A 163 -6.00 -9.94 -2.94
C GLY A 163 -5.82 -11.11 -3.90
N SER A 164 -6.83 -11.96 -4.08
CA SER A 164 -6.76 -13.12 -5.00
C SER A 164 -6.79 -12.75 -6.49
N VAL A 165 -7.42 -11.64 -6.87
CA VAL A 165 -7.38 -11.14 -8.25
C VAL A 165 -6.11 -10.36 -8.52
N ILE A 166 -5.69 -9.51 -7.56
CA ILE A 166 -4.39 -8.83 -7.60
C ILE A 166 -3.28 -9.89 -7.79
N GLN A 167 -3.25 -10.94 -6.97
CA GLN A 167 -2.31 -12.06 -7.13
C GLN A 167 -2.35 -12.75 -8.51
N LYS A 168 -3.52 -12.84 -9.14
CA LYS A 168 -3.67 -13.44 -10.48
C LYS A 168 -3.23 -12.52 -11.62
N VAL A 169 -3.29 -11.21 -11.40
CA VAL A 169 -2.88 -10.20 -12.38
C VAL A 169 -1.39 -9.88 -12.24
N LEU A 170 -0.88 -9.88 -10.99
CA LEU A 170 0.52 -9.75 -10.63
C LEU A 170 1.30 -11.07 -10.80
N ASP A 171 0.99 -11.84 -11.85
CA ASP A 171 1.83 -12.99 -12.19
C ASP A 171 3.13 -12.44 -12.83
N CYS A 172 4.00 -11.87 -12.00
CA CYS A 172 5.27 -11.22 -12.38
C CYS A 172 6.25 -12.18 -13.06
N CYS A 173 5.96 -13.49 -13.02
CA CYS A 173 6.74 -14.54 -13.67
C CYS A 173 6.51 -14.63 -15.20
N ARG A 174 5.78 -13.67 -15.80
CA ARG A 174 5.45 -13.63 -17.24
C ARG A 174 6.24 -12.60 -18.05
N GLU A 175 7.22 -11.93 -17.43
CA GLU A 175 8.25 -11.17 -18.18
C GLU A 175 9.20 -12.11 -18.93
#